data_AF-A0A4Q5QPX4-F1
#
_entry.id   AF-A0A4Q5QPX4-F1
#
_cell.length_a   1.000
_cell.length_b   1.000
_cell.length_c   1.000
_cell.angle_alpha   90.00
_cell.angle_beta   90.00
_cell.angle_gamma   90.00
#
_symmetry.space_group_name_H-M   'P 1'
#
loop_
_entity.id
_entity.type
_entity.pdbx_description
1 polymer ?
#
loop_
_entity_poly.entity_id
_entity_poly.type
_entity_poly.pdbx_seq_one_letter_code
_entity_poly.pdbx_strand_id
1 'polypeptide(L)'
;MIDLAKRVYDHSFRIDPIVRSLLDTDFYKLLMAQTILRRHPQIDTTFGITNRTKRIRIADEVDAGLLREQLDHARSLRLSKGEVTWLRGNVFRGQGRILGPEFVAWFEGFQLPDYELAVHDGQYELTFHGPWIETTMWEVPALAILNELRARAVLRGLGKLDLQVLYARAMTRVWEKIQRLQRLPDLSVADFGTRRRHGFLWQDWCVQAMAEGLGPAFLGTSNCLIAARQEVEPVGTNAHELPMV
;
A
#
# COMPACT_ATOMS: atom_id res chain seq x y z
N MET A 1 -4.96 -3.82 21.14
CA MET A 1 -4.56 -4.81 20.14
C MET A 1 -5.67 -4.92 19.09
N ILE A 2 -5.35 -4.80 17.80
CA ILE A 2 -6.35 -4.86 16.72
C ILE A 2 -6.83 -6.31 16.58
N ASP A 3 -8.13 -6.54 16.77
CA ASP A 3 -8.74 -7.85 16.54
C ASP A 3 -9.02 -8.02 15.03
N LEU A 4 -8.01 -8.55 14.33
CA LEU A 4 -8.07 -8.81 12.88
C LEU A 4 -9.23 -9.73 12.50
N ALA A 5 -9.50 -10.77 13.30
CA ALA A 5 -10.58 -11.69 13.04
C ALA A 5 -11.95 -11.02 13.18
N LYS A 6 -12.15 -10.21 14.23
CA LYS A 6 -13.38 -9.41 14.38
C LYS A 6 -13.53 -8.42 13.24
N ARG A 7 -12.47 -7.72 12.84
CA ARG A 7 -12.57 -6.72 11.75
C ARG A 7 -12.95 -7.37 10.42
N VAL A 8 -12.41 -8.55 10.11
CA VAL A 8 -12.71 -9.29 8.88
C VAL A 8 -14.10 -9.92 8.92
N TYR A 9 -14.55 -10.37 10.09
CA TYR A 9 -15.89 -10.94 10.29
C TYR A 9 -17.00 -9.88 10.32
N ASP A 10 -16.69 -8.64 10.69
CA ASP A 10 -17.70 -7.60 10.81
C ASP A 10 -18.18 -7.13 9.43
N HIS A 11 -19.45 -7.41 9.13
CA HIS A 11 -20.11 -7.09 7.88
C HIS A 11 -21.01 -5.84 7.96
N SER A 12 -20.92 -5.06 9.05
CA SER A 12 -21.80 -3.90 9.27
C SER A 12 -21.37 -2.63 8.53
N PHE A 13 -20.21 -2.62 7.88
CA PHE A 13 -19.70 -1.44 7.19
C PHE A 13 -20.40 -1.23 5.84
N ARG A 14 -20.84 0.00 5.59
CA ARG A 14 -21.27 0.42 4.24
C ARG A 14 -20.12 0.31 3.25
N ILE A 15 -18.95 0.78 3.65
CA ILE A 15 -17.66 0.54 2.99
C ILE A 15 -16.61 0.27 4.08
N ASP A 16 -15.85 -0.82 3.97
CA ASP A 16 -14.61 -1.00 4.74
C ASP A 16 -13.42 -0.63 3.83
N PRO A 17 -12.93 0.62 3.88
CA PRO A 17 -12.00 1.15 2.89
C PRO A 17 -10.65 0.44 2.96
N ILE A 18 -10.12 -0.02 1.83
CA ILE A 18 -8.84 -0.74 1.76
C ILE A 18 -7.66 0.23 1.84
N VAL A 19 -7.72 1.29 1.03
CA VAL A 19 -6.72 2.37 1.03
C VAL A 19 -7.14 3.37 2.09
N ARG A 20 -6.29 3.60 3.09
CA ARG A 20 -6.64 4.40 4.27
C ARG A 20 -6.26 5.87 4.13
N SER A 21 -5.35 6.20 3.22
CA SER A 21 -4.79 7.54 3.01
C SER A 21 -4.04 7.60 1.67
N LEU A 22 -3.78 8.81 1.16
CA LEU A 22 -2.77 9.01 0.10
C LEU A 22 -1.35 8.64 0.55
N LEU A 23 -1.08 8.59 1.86
CA LEU A 23 0.17 8.06 2.42
C LEU A 23 0.18 6.53 2.56
N ASP A 24 -0.92 5.84 2.27
CA ASP A 24 -0.94 4.38 2.21
C ASP A 24 -0.32 3.87 0.90
N THR A 25 0.94 4.24 0.69
CA THR A 25 1.74 3.99 -0.51
C THR A 25 3.21 3.83 -0.13
N ASP A 26 4.02 3.34 -1.06
CA ASP A 26 5.45 3.14 -0.86
C ASP A 26 6.22 4.47 -0.98
N PHE A 27 7.20 4.73 -0.11
CA PHE A 27 7.93 5.99 -0.03
C PHE A 27 8.66 6.39 -1.31
N TYR A 28 9.18 5.41 -2.06
CA TYR A 28 9.81 5.67 -3.35
C TYR A 28 8.85 6.34 -4.34
N LYS A 29 7.53 6.14 -4.22
CA LYS A 29 6.55 6.83 -5.06
C LYS A 29 6.53 8.32 -4.80
N LEU A 30 6.66 8.75 -3.54
CA LEU A 30 6.74 10.19 -3.22
C LEU A 30 8.06 10.80 -3.70
N LEU A 31 9.17 10.06 -3.57
CA LEU A 31 10.48 10.50 -4.08
C LEU A 31 10.50 10.65 -5.61
N MET A 32 9.91 9.68 -6.32
CA MET A 32 9.78 9.73 -7.77
C MET A 32 8.78 10.80 -8.20
N ALA A 33 7.63 10.92 -7.56
CA ALA A 33 6.63 11.94 -7.87
C ALA A 33 7.23 13.35 -7.74
N GLN A 34 7.97 13.65 -6.67
CA GLN A 34 8.71 14.91 -6.59
C GLN A 34 9.68 15.11 -7.78
N THR A 35 10.38 14.04 -8.19
CA THR A 35 11.32 14.11 -9.32
C THR A 35 10.58 14.38 -10.64
N ILE A 36 9.46 13.69 -10.86
CA ILE A 36 8.60 13.84 -12.04
C ILE A 36 8.02 15.25 -12.10
N LEU A 37 7.49 15.78 -10.98
CA LEU A 37 6.96 17.13 -10.89
C LEU A 37 8.00 18.18 -11.30
N ARG A 38 9.26 18.03 -10.85
CA ARG A 38 10.31 19.00 -11.13
C ARG A 38 10.92 18.89 -12.52
N ARG A 39 11.04 17.67 -13.06
CA ARG A 39 11.84 17.41 -14.27
C ARG A 39 11.01 17.02 -15.49
N HIS A 40 9.84 16.45 -15.27
CA HIS A 40 8.98 15.88 -16.30
C HIS A 40 7.49 16.27 -16.15
N PRO A 41 7.15 17.53 -15.77
CA PRO A 41 5.76 17.89 -15.45
C PRO A 41 4.79 17.81 -16.62
N GLN A 42 5.29 17.77 -17.86
CA GLN A 42 4.50 17.78 -19.09
C GLN A 42 4.42 16.40 -19.77
N ILE A 43 4.96 15.35 -19.14
CA ILE A 43 4.94 14.01 -19.72
C ILE A 43 3.65 13.30 -19.32
N ASP A 44 2.93 12.79 -20.31
CA ASP A 44 1.81 11.88 -20.12
C ASP A 44 2.26 10.43 -20.15
N THR A 45 1.66 9.59 -19.31
CA THR A 45 1.88 8.15 -19.29
C THR A 45 0.57 7.40 -19.09
N THR A 46 0.58 6.13 -19.48
CA THR A 46 -0.50 5.20 -19.15
C THR A 46 0.03 4.11 -18.23
N PHE A 47 -0.58 3.97 -17.06
CA PHE A 47 -0.35 2.82 -16.19
C PHE A 47 -1.43 1.78 -16.43
N GLY A 48 -1.05 0.50 -16.44
CA GLY A 48 -1.98 -0.62 -16.57
C GLY A 48 -1.64 -1.71 -15.57
N ILE A 49 -2.66 -2.30 -14.95
CA ILE A 49 -2.50 -3.49 -14.11
C ILE A 49 -2.82 -4.72 -14.93
N THR A 50 -1.88 -5.67 -14.94
CA THR A 50 -2.05 -6.95 -15.62
C THR A 50 -1.84 -8.10 -14.66
N ASN A 51 -2.80 -9.03 -14.61
CA ASN A 51 -2.61 -10.30 -13.94
C ASN A 51 -1.73 -11.22 -14.80
N ARG A 52 -0.51 -11.50 -14.32
CA ARG A 52 0.44 -12.39 -15.01
C ARG A 52 0.08 -13.88 -14.88
N THR A 53 -0.91 -14.24 -14.06
CA THR A 53 -1.34 -15.61 -13.81
C THR A 53 -2.70 -15.90 -14.45
N LYS A 54 -2.72 -16.21 -15.75
CA LYS A 54 -3.95 -16.38 -16.55
C LYS A 54 -4.95 -17.43 -16.00
N ARG A 55 -4.46 -18.47 -15.31
CA ARG A 55 -5.32 -19.50 -14.70
C ARG A 55 -6.19 -18.98 -13.55
N ILE A 56 -5.79 -17.88 -12.92
CA ILE A 56 -6.57 -17.21 -11.88
C ILE A 56 -7.39 -16.14 -12.60
N ARG A 57 -8.70 -16.37 -12.71
CA ARG A 57 -9.64 -15.44 -13.36
C ARG A 57 -10.12 -14.44 -12.32
N ILE A 58 -9.38 -13.34 -12.16
CA ILE A 58 -9.59 -12.40 -11.05
C ILE A 58 -10.98 -11.76 -11.06
N ALA A 59 -11.58 -11.58 -12.24
CA ALA A 59 -12.94 -11.04 -12.37
C ALA A 59 -14.02 -12.02 -11.88
N ASP A 60 -13.70 -13.31 -11.77
CA ASP A 60 -14.60 -14.32 -11.20
C ASP A 60 -14.50 -14.38 -9.66
N GLU A 61 -13.40 -13.91 -9.08
CA GLU A 61 -13.15 -13.90 -7.63
C GLU A 61 -13.52 -12.56 -6.97
N VAL A 62 -13.31 -11.45 -7.66
CA VAL A 62 -13.51 -10.08 -7.14
C VAL A 62 -14.65 -9.41 -7.87
N ASP A 63 -15.67 -8.98 -7.14
CA ASP A 63 -16.83 -8.27 -7.69
C ASP A 63 -16.44 -6.89 -8.25
N ALA A 64 -16.92 -6.58 -9.46
CA ALA A 64 -16.58 -5.35 -10.17
C ALA A 64 -17.18 -4.11 -9.52
N GLY A 65 -18.35 -4.23 -8.87
CA GLY A 65 -18.98 -3.14 -8.11
C GLY A 65 -18.15 -2.78 -6.88
N LEU A 66 -17.73 -3.78 -6.11
CA LEU A 66 -16.84 -3.59 -4.96
C LEU A 66 -15.48 -3.02 -5.37
N LEU A 67 -14.92 -3.46 -6.51
CA LEU A 67 -13.69 -2.90 -7.04
C LEU A 67 -13.84 -1.41 -7.36
N ARG A 68 -14.91 -1.01 -8.08
CA ARG A 68 -15.19 0.39 -8.37
C ARG A 68 -15.39 1.21 -7.10
N GLU A 69 -16.15 0.71 -6.13
CA GLU A 69 -16.38 1.41 -4.86
C GLU A 69 -15.06 1.72 -4.13
N GLN A 70 -14.10 0.79 -4.13
CA GLN A 70 -12.80 0.98 -3.49
C GLN A 70 -11.89 1.93 -4.29
N LEU A 71 -11.92 1.87 -5.63
CA LEU A 71 -11.18 2.80 -6.48
C LEU A 71 -11.73 4.22 -6.35
N ASP A 72 -13.05 4.39 -6.36
CA ASP A 72 -13.72 5.68 -6.18
C ASP A 72 -13.45 6.25 -4.78
N HIS A 73 -13.46 5.41 -3.75
CA HIS A 73 -13.04 5.82 -2.42
C HIS A 73 -11.59 6.34 -2.42
N ALA A 74 -10.66 5.62 -3.05
CA ALA A 74 -9.26 6.04 -3.10
C ALA A 74 -9.09 7.41 -3.76
N ARG A 75 -9.87 7.73 -4.80
CA ARG A 75 -9.89 9.06 -5.44
C ARG A 75 -10.45 10.16 -4.55
N SER A 76 -11.38 9.82 -3.66
CA SER A 76 -11.94 10.77 -2.69
C SER A 76 -10.95 11.18 -1.59
N LEU A 77 -9.83 10.44 -1.44
CA LEU A 77 -8.85 10.69 -0.38
C LEU A 77 -8.12 12.01 -0.59
N ARG A 78 -7.86 12.68 0.54
CA ARG A 78 -7.13 13.94 0.62
C ARG A 78 -6.21 13.88 1.83
N LEU A 79 -5.06 14.55 1.78
CA LEU A 79 -4.15 14.57 2.91
C LEU A 79 -4.79 15.28 4.11
N SER A 80 -4.68 14.67 5.28
CA SER A 80 -5.01 15.30 6.55
C SER A 80 -3.90 16.25 6.98
N LYS A 81 -4.22 17.18 7.89
CA LYS A 81 -3.23 18.11 8.48
C LYS A 81 -2.05 17.38 9.15
N GLY A 82 -2.31 16.23 9.77
CA GLY A 82 -1.28 15.40 10.41
C GLY A 82 -0.31 14.81 9.40
N GLU A 83 -0.84 14.30 8.28
CA GLU A 83 -0.03 13.72 7.20
C GLU A 83 0.81 14.77 6.48
N VAL A 84 0.26 15.97 6.26
CA VAL A 84 1.02 17.11 5.76
C VAL A 84 2.18 17.46 6.69
N THR A 85 1.93 17.48 8.00
CA THR A 85 2.95 17.77 9.00
C THR A 85 4.06 16.71 8.96
N TRP A 86 3.69 15.44 8.85
CA TRP A 86 4.64 14.33 8.72
C TRP A 86 5.50 14.46 7.46
N LEU A 87 4.90 14.77 6.30
CA LEU A 87 5.65 14.99 5.05
C LEU A 87 6.67 16.13 5.16
N ARG A 88 6.30 17.23 5.82
CA ARG A 88 7.18 18.40 6.04
C ARG A 88 8.29 18.13 7.06
N GLY A 89 8.00 17.30 8.05
CA GLY A 89 8.90 16.96 9.15
C GLY A 89 9.87 15.83 8.85
N ASN A 90 9.65 15.05 7.78
CA ASN A 90 10.47 13.89 7.47
C ASN A 90 11.95 14.26 7.29
N VAL A 91 12.77 13.68 8.17
CA VAL A 91 14.22 13.61 8.08
C VAL A 91 14.54 12.21 7.59
N PHE A 92 15.34 12.08 6.54
CA PHE A 92 15.75 10.76 6.05
C PHE A 92 17.25 10.76 5.82
N ARG A 93 17.92 9.73 6.36
CA ARG A 93 19.40 9.61 6.37
C ARG A 93 20.11 10.87 6.88
N GLY A 94 19.55 11.54 7.89
CA GLY A 94 20.14 12.75 8.48
C GLY A 94 19.99 14.04 7.66
N GLN A 95 19.34 13.98 6.49
CA GLN A 95 18.95 15.17 5.74
C GLN A 95 17.51 15.54 6.08
N GLY A 96 17.31 16.72 6.67
CA GLY A 96 15.99 17.27 6.90
C GLY A 96 15.33 17.71 5.60
N ARG A 97 14.00 17.52 5.48
CA ARG A 97 13.15 18.05 4.40
C ARG A 97 13.48 17.49 3.01
N ILE A 98 13.52 16.16 2.87
CA ILE A 98 13.72 15.49 1.57
C ILE A 98 12.61 15.82 0.57
N LEU A 99 11.37 15.92 1.06
CA LEU A 99 10.25 16.39 0.27
C LEU A 99 10.20 17.92 0.37
N GLY A 100 10.47 18.57 -0.75
CA GLY A 100 10.49 20.01 -0.87
C GLY A 100 9.10 20.62 -0.81
N PRO A 101 9.01 21.91 -0.43
CA PRO A 101 7.74 22.58 -0.16
C PRO A 101 6.80 22.62 -1.38
N GLU A 102 7.35 22.74 -2.59
CA GLU A 102 6.59 22.72 -3.84
C GLU A 102 5.84 21.38 -4.05
N PHE A 103 6.53 20.25 -3.83
CA PHE A 103 5.90 18.94 -3.96
C PHE A 103 4.84 18.71 -2.89
N VAL A 104 5.12 19.13 -1.64
CA VAL A 104 4.13 19.02 -0.55
C VAL A 104 2.90 19.86 -0.85
N ALA A 105 3.06 21.09 -1.36
CA ALA A 105 1.94 21.94 -1.75
C ALA A 105 1.12 21.35 -2.91
N TRP A 106 1.78 20.74 -3.91
CA TRP A 106 1.10 20.00 -4.96
C TRP A 106 0.31 18.81 -4.40
N PHE A 107 0.93 18.01 -3.53
CA PHE A 107 0.32 16.79 -2.99
C PHE A 107 -0.83 17.07 -2.00
N GLU A 108 -0.82 18.24 -1.34
CA GLU A 108 -1.95 18.73 -0.54
C GLU A 108 -3.23 18.93 -1.36
N GLY A 109 -3.11 19.38 -2.62
CA GLY A 109 -4.22 19.57 -3.54
C GLY A 109 -4.58 18.33 -4.37
N PHE A 110 -3.75 17.29 -4.31
CA PHE A 110 -3.83 16.13 -5.19
C PHE A 110 -5.00 15.19 -4.88
N GLN A 111 -5.52 14.56 -5.94
CA GLN A 111 -6.46 13.45 -5.89
C GLN A 111 -6.09 12.47 -6.99
N LEU A 112 -6.37 11.18 -6.79
CA LEU A 112 -6.15 10.21 -7.85
C LEU A 112 -7.06 10.51 -9.07
N PRO A 113 -6.49 10.48 -10.30
CA PRO A 113 -7.25 10.78 -11.52
C PRO A 113 -8.28 9.68 -11.84
N ASP A 114 -9.08 9.90 -12.87
CA ASP A 114 -9.99 8.88 -13.40
C ASP A 114 -9.26 7.58 -13.81
N TYR A 115 -10.02 6.49 -13.89
CA TYR A 115 -9.54 5.17 -14.30
C TYR A 115 -10.52 4.55 -15.29
N GLU A 116 -10.00 3.64 -16.12
CA GLU A 116 -10.83 2.79 -16.98
C GLU A 116 -10.77 1.35 -16.45
N LEU A 117 -11.94 0.71 -16.34
CA LEU A 117 -12.06 -0.66 -15.87
C LEU A 117 -12.88 -1.48 -16.86
N ALA A 118 -12.20 -2.39 -17.56
CA ALA A 118 -12.80 -3.36 -18.45
C ALA A 118 -12.60 -4.80 -17.92
N VAL A 119 -13.41 -5.72 -18.42
CA VAL A 119 -13.26 -7.16 -18.17
C VAL A 119 -13.05 -7.85 -19.51
N HIS A 120 -11.93 -8.57 -19.64
CA HIS A 120 -11.62 -9.37 -20.80
C HIS A 120 -11.19 -10.77 -20.36
N ASP A 121 -11.85 -11.81 -20.85
CA ASP A 121 -11.56 -13.23 -20.52
C ASP A 121 -11.39 -13.50 -19.01
N GLY A 122 -12.30 -12.98 -18.18
CA GLY A 122 -12.26 -13.16 -16.72
C GLY A 122 -11.10 -12.44 -16.03
N GLN A 123 -10.43 -11.52 -16.72
CA GLN A 123 -9.39 -10.64 -16.18
C GLN A 123 -9.89 -9.19 -16.12
N TYR A 124 -9.46 -8.46 -15.10
CA TYR A 124 -9.61 -7.01 -15.10
C TYR A 124 -8.50 -6.36 -15.91
N GLU A 125 -8.89 -5.47 -16.81
CA GLU A 125 -8.03 -4.50 -17.47
C GLU A 125 -8.30 -3.15 -16.81
N LEU A 126 -7.37 -2.71 -15.97
CA LEU A 126 -7.45 -1.47 -15.22
C LEU A 126 -6.34 -0.55 -15.67
N THR A 127 -6.72 0.58 -16.28
CA THR A 127 -5.78 1.56 -16.85
C THR A 127 -6.01 2.96 -16.29
N PHE A 128 -4.94 3.75 -16.29
CA PHE A 128 -4.90 5.12 -15.79
C PHE A 128 -4.13 5.97 -16.78
N HIS A 129 -4.78 6.96 -17.38
CA HIS A 129 -4.23 7.80 -18.43
C HIS A 129 -4.13 9.25 -17.95
N GLY A 130 -3.08 9.96 -18.37
CA GLY A 130 -2.90 11.39 -18.08
C GLY A 130 -1.47 11.74 -17.64
N PRO A 131 -1.29 12.88 -16.95
CA PRO A 131 0.01 13.34 -16.52
C PRO A 131 0.73 12.29 -15.66
N TRP A 132 2.01 12.04 -15.95
CA TRP A 132 2.80 11.03 -15.24
C TRP A 132 2.83 11.26 -13.73
N ILE A 133 2.91 12.52 -13.31
CA ILE A 133 2.89 12.91 -11.90
C ILE A 133 1.62 12.44 -11.18
N GLU A 134 0.50 12.31 -11.89
CA GLU A 134 -0.77 11.86 -11.34
C GLU A 134 -0.93 10.34 -11.46
N THR A 135 -0.68 9.78 -12.65
CA THR A 135 -0.91 8.35 -12.92
C THR A 135 0.08 7.44 -12.19
N THR A 136 1.31 7.88 -11.90
CA THR A 136 2.28 7.10 -11.10
C THR A 136 1.75 6.73 -9.71
N MET A 137 0.88 7.58 -9.15
CA MET A 137 0.31 7.43 -7.81
C MET A 137 -0.74 6.31 -7.73
N TRP A 138 -1.23 5.80 -8.86
CA TRP A 138 -2.20 4.69 -8.90
C TRP A 138 -1.59 3.32 -8.64
N GLU A 139 -0.30 3.10 -8.92
CA GLU A 139 0.29 1.75 -8.93
C GLU A 139 0.05 1.00 -7.60
N VAL A 140 0.42 1.61 -6.47
CA VAL A 140 0.38 0.93 -5.18
C VAL A 140 -1.05 0.81 -4.64
N PRO A 141 -1.89 1.88 -4.63
CA PRO A 141 -3.29 1.78 -4.21
C PRO A 141 -4.09 0.74 -4.98
N ALA A 142 -3.99 0.73 -6.31
CA ALA A 142 -4.79 -0.18 -7.12
C ALA A 142 -4.38 -1.66 -6.93
N LEU A 143 -3.09 -1.93 -6.78
CA LEU A 143 -2.61 -3.27 -6.43
C LEU A 143 -3.03 -3.69 -5.02
N ALA A 144 -2.98 -2.79 -4.03
CA ALA A 144 -3.43 -3.07 -2.67
C ALA A 144 -4.94 -3.37 -2.62
N ILE A 145 -5.77 -2.61 -3.36
CA ILE A 145 -7.21 -2.84 -3.51
C ILE A 145 -7.49 -4.22 -4.07
N LEU A 146 -6.91 -4.57 -5.21
CA LEU A 146 -7.14 -5.87 -5.85
C LEU A 146 -6.72 -7.05 -4.96
N ASN A 147 -5.55 -6.95 -4.31
CA ASN A 147 -5.07 -8.03 -3.45
C ASN A 147 -5.94 -8.19 -2.19
N GLU A 148 -6.34 -7.11 -1.54
CA GLU A 148 -7.17 -7.20 -0.34
C GLU A 148 -8.62 -7.61 -0.66
N LEU A 149 -9.20 -7.16 -1.79
CA LEU A 149 -10.51 -7.64 -2.24
C LEU A 149 -10.48 -9.15 -2.51
N ARG A 150 -9.42 -9.65 -3.15
CA ARG A 150 -9.23 -11.08 -3.35
C ARG A 150 -9.10 -11.83 -2.03
N ALA A 151 -8.31 -11.31 -1.09
CA ALA A 151 -8.19 -11.89 0.25
C ALA A 151 -9.56 -11.95 0.95
N ARG A 152 -10.34 -10.87 0.91
CA ARG A 152 -11.71 -10.82 1.46
C ARG A 152 -12.64 -11.83 0.78
N ALA A 153 -12.54 -12.01 -0.53
CA ALA A 153 -13.33 -12.99 -1.27
C ALA A 153 -13.02 -14.43 -0.82
N VAL A 154 -11.74 -14.77 -0.69
CA VAL A 154 -11.29 -16.11 -0.22
C VAL A 154 -11.74 -16.38 1.22
N LEU A 155 -11.78 -15.34 2.07
CA LEU A 155 -12.14 -15.48 3.49
C LEU A 155 -13.66 -15.40 3.76
N ARG A 156 -14.49 -14.99 2.79
CA ARG A 156 -15.92 -14.66 2.99
C ARG A 156 -16.74 -15.80 3.61
N GLY A 157 -16.38 -17.06 3.36
CA GLY A 157 -17.10 -18.24 3.86
C GLY A 157 -16.64 -18.74 5.24
N LEU A 158 -15.62 -18.12 5.84
CA LEU A 158 -15.07 -18.58 7.11
C LEU A 158 -15.84 -18.01 8.30
N GLY A 159 -16.11 -18.86 9.29
CA GLY A 159 -16.71 -18.42 10.55
C GLY A 159 -15.73 -17.60 11.39
N LYS A 160 -16.24 -16.87 12.39
CA LYS A 160 -15.40 -16.07 13.29
C LYS A 160 -14.29 -16.89 13.97
N LEU A 161 -14.59 -18.10 14.41
CA LEU A 161 -13.60 -18.99 15.03
C LEU A 161 -12.53 -19.43 14.03
N ASP A 162 -12.92 -19.77 12.80
CA ASP A 162 -11.96 -20.14 11.74
C ASP A 162 -11.00 -18.99 11.45
N LEU A 163 -11.51 -17.76 11.39
CA LEU A 163 -10.69 -16.56 11.22
C LEU A 163 -9.74 -16.34 12.40
N GLN A 164 -10.21 -16.53 13.64
CA GLN A 164 -9.34 -16.44 14.83
C GLN A 164 -8.20 -17.46 14.77
N VAL A 165 -8.51 -18.71 14.43
CA VAL A 165 -7.50 -19.78 14.28
C VAL A 165 -6.54 -19.47 13.13
N LEU A 166 -7.05 -19.01 11.99
CA LEU A 166 -6.25 -18.63 10.82
C LEU A 166 -5.23 -17.56 11.18
N TYR A 167 -5.69 -16.44 11.76
CA TYR A 167 -4.81 -15.32 12.09
C TYR A 167 -3.84 -15.67 13.23
N ALA A 168 -4.27 -16.43 14.25
CA ALA A 168 -3.37 -16.89 15.30
C ALA A 168 -2.20 -17.71 14.71
N ARG A 169 -2.51 -18.67 13.82
CA ARG A 169 -1.47 -19.47 13.14
C ARG A 169 -0.59 -18.62 12.22
N ALA A 170 -1.18 -17.64 11.53
CA ALA A 170 -0.41 -16.72 10.69
C ALA A 170 0.56 -15.87 11.52
N MET A 171 0.11 -15.34 12.66
CA MET A 171 0.94 -14.57 13.60
C MET A 171 2.10 -15.40 14.14
N THR A 172 1.83 -16.64 14.59
CA THR A 172 2.88 -17.57 15.04
C THR A 172 3.93 -17.79 13.94
N ARG A 173 3.51 -18.01 12.70
CA ARG A 173 4.44 -18.22 11.57
C ARG A 173 5.30 -17.00 11.27
N VAL A 174 4.79 -15.79 11.45
CA VAL A 174 5.58 -14.55 11.32
C VAL A 174 6.60 -14.46 12.45
N TRP A 175 6.16 -14.69 13.69
CA TRP A 175 7.03 -14.63 14.86
C TRP A 175 8.17 -15.66 14.82
N GLU A 176 7.90 -16.90 14.42
CA GLU A 176 8.93 -17.92 14.23
C GLU A 176 9.99 -17.50 13.20
N LYS A 177 9.59 -16.81 12.12
CA LYS A 177 10.54 -16.27 11.14
C LYS A 177 11.39 -15.17 11.75
N ILE A 178 10.78 -14.25 12.51
CA ILE A 178 11.50 -13.20 13.23
C ILE A 178 12.54 -13.81 14.18
N GLN A 179 12.17 -14.82 14.97
CA GLN A 179 13.10 -15.52 15.87
C GLN A 179 14.26 -16.21 15.15
N ARG A 180 14.04 -16.68 13.91
CA ARG A 180 15.13 -17.21 13.08
C ARG A 180 16.04 -16.11 12.58
N LEU A 181 15.48 -14.97 12.17
CA LEU A 181 16.23 -13.82 11.69
C LEU A 181 17.08 -13.16 12.79
N GLN A 182 16.59 -13.12 14.04
CA GLN A 182 17.34 -12.64 15.21
C GLN A 182 18.69 -13.35 15.42
N ARG A 183 18.86 -14.57 14.90
CA ARG A 183 20.10 -15.37 15.03
C ARG A 183 21.18 -14.94 14.03
N LEU A 184 20.89 -14.00 13.13
CA LEU A 184 21.79 -13.52 12.10
C LEU A 184 22.35 -12.14 12.52
N PRO A 185 23.63 -12.06 12.96
CA PRO A 185 24.16 -10.87 13.63
C PRO A 185 24.28 -9.63 12.74
N ASP A 186 24.52 -9.80 11.43
CA ASP A 186 24.74 -8.70 10.47
C ASP A 186 23.53 -8.47 9.55
N LEU A 187 22.36 -8.98 9.96
CA LEU A 187 21.15 -8.86 9.16
C LEU A 187 20.59 -7.43 9.20
N SER A 188 20.11 -6.96 8.06
CA SER A 188 19.23 -5.81 7.97
C SER A 188 18.03 -6.12 7.09
N VAL A 189 16.82 -5.80 7.56
CA VAL A 189 15.55 -6.09 6.89
C VAL A 189 14.68 -4.85 6.87
N ALA A 190 13.94 -4.65 5.79
CA ALA A 190 12.87 -3.67 5.72
C ALA A 190 11.60 -4.28 5.12
N ASP A 191 10.44 -3.73 5.47
CA ASP A 191 9.16 -4.09 4.85
C ASP A 191 8.97 -3.38 3.50
N PHE A 192 8.67 -4.17 2.46
CA PHE A 192 8.31 -3.72 1.11
C PHE A 192 7.02 -4.41 0.63
N GLY A 193 6.12 -4.73 1.57
CA GLY A 193 4.96 -5.59 1.33
C GLY A 193 3.71 -4.91 0.76
N THR A 194 3.66 -3.57 0.67
CA THR A 194 2.41 -2.81 0.49
C THR A 194 1.56 -3.31 -0.69
N ARG A 195 2.15 -3.39 -1.89
CA ARG A 195 1.39 -3.67 -3.12
C ARG A 195 0.82 -5.09 -3.23
N ARG A 196 1.24 -6.03 -2.37
CA ARG A 196 0.75 -7.43 -2.35
C ARG A 196 0.35 -7.89 -0.94
N ARG A 197 0.08 -6.95 -0.05
CA ARG A 197 -0.31 -7.27 1.32
C ARG A 197 -1.63 -8.04 1.34
N HIS A 198 -1.78 -8.89 2.35
CA HIS A 198 -3.05 -9.55 2.64
C HIS A 198 -4.15 -8.54 2.99
N GLY A 199 -3.79 -7.53 3.77
CA GLY A 199 -4.60 -6.35 4.01
C GLY A 199 -3.85 -5.32 4.84
N PHE A 200 -4.38 -4.10 4.91
CA PHE A 200 -3.71 -2.99 5.62
C PHE A 200 -3.34 -3.36 7.06
N LEU A 201 -4.32 -3.83 7.85
CA LEU A 201 -4.12 -4.14 9.26
C LEU A 201 -3.17 -5.33 9.48
N TRP A 202 -3.11 -6.26 8.53
CA TRP A 202 -2.15 -7.36 8.57
C TRP A 202 -0.72 -6.87 8.34
N GLN A 203 -0.52 -5.95 7.39
CA GLN A 203 0.79 -5.32 7.17
C GLN A 203 1.22 -4.50 8.39
N ASP A 204 0.32 -3.67 8.93
CA ASP A 204 0.54 -2.86 10.14
C ASP A 204 1.01 -3.75 11.31
N TRP A 205 0.31 -4.87 11.56
CA TRP A 205 0.71 -5.84 12.57
C TRP A 205 2.07 -6.50 12.29
N CYS A 206 2.34 -6.89 11.05
CA CYS A 206 3.63 -7.50 10.68
C CYS A 206 4.80 -6.52 10.90
N VAL A 207 4.61 -5.24 10.56
CA VAL A 207 5.61 -4.19 10.76
C VAL A 207 5.86 -3.98 12.26
N GLN A 208 4.80 -3.90 13.07
CA GLN A 208 4.94 -3.82 14.52
C GLN A 208 5.75 -5.02 15.07
N ALA A 209 5.39 -6.25 14.69
CA ALA A 209 6.09 -7.45 15.14
C ALA A 209 7.56 -7.48 14.71
N MET A 210 7.89 -7.04 13.49
CA MET A 210 9.26 -6.94 13.02
C MET A 210 10.05 -5.87 13.77
N ALA A 211 9.46 -4.70 14.04
CA ALA A 211 10.10 -3.65 14.81
C ALA A 211 10.44 -4.11 16.24
N GLU A 212 9.48 -4.73 16.94
CA GLU A 212 9.67 -5.24 18.30
C GLU A 212 10.66 -6.41 18.34
N GLY A 213 10.57 -7.33 17.38
CA GLY A 213 11.38 -8.55 17.40
C GLY A 213 12.81 -8.37 16.85
N LEU A 214 13.01 -7.57 15.81
CA LEU A 214 14.33 -7.41 15.19
C LEU A 214 15.09 -6.18 15.72
N GLY A 215 14.39 -5.24 16.37
CA GLY A 215 15.01 -4.03 16.92
C GLY A 215 15.84 -3.29 15.86
N PRO A 216 17.12 -2.97 16.12
CA PRO A 216 17.99 -2.25 15.17
C PRO A 216 18.19 -2.94 13.81
N ALA A 217 17.97 -4.26 13.72
CA ALA A 217 18.07 -4.99 12.45
C ALA A 217 16.87 -4.72 11.52
N PHE A 218 15.78 -4.15 12.04
CA PHE A 218 14.66 -3.67 11.22
C PHE A 218 14.85 -2.20 10.84
N LEU A 219 15.06 -1.96 9.56
CA LEU A 219 15.36 -0.64 9.00
C LEU A 219 14.11 0.22 8.76
N GLY A 220 12.90 -0.34 8.91
CA GLY A 220 11.63 0.36 8.68
C GLY A 220 10.77 -0.25 7.57
N THR A 221 9.80 0.53 7.08
CA THR A 221 8.81 0.09 6.07
C THR A 221 8.73 1.07 4.91
N SER A 222 8.47 0.56 3.71
CA SER A 222 8.19 1.43 2.56
C SER A 222 6.85 2.15 2.70
N ASN A 223 5.89 1.62 3.45
CA ASN A 223 4.57 2.23 3.56
C ASN A 223 4.60 3.51 4.42
N CYS A 224 4.38 4.69 3.83
CA CYS A 224 4.49 5.96 4.54
C CYS A 224 3.51 6.08 5.72
N LEU A 225 2.27 5.61 5.55
CA LEU A 225 1.25 5.67 6.61
C LEU A 225 1.61 4.74 7.78
N ILE A 226 2.08 3.52 7.52
CA ILE A 226 2.50 2.59 8.57
C ILE A 226 3.79 3.10 9.23
N ALA A 227 4.73 3.65 8.46
CA ALA A 227 5.93 4.28 9.01
C ALA A 227 5.57 5.37 10.02
N ALA A 228 4.63 6.26 9.65
CA ALA A 228 4.12 7.30 10.54
C ALA A 228 3.41 6.73 11.79
N ARG A 229 2.60 5.68 11.64
CA ARG A 229 1.82 5.08 12.74
C ARG A 229 2.66 4.30 13.74
N GLN A 230 3.67 3.58 13.24
CA GLN A 230 4.54 2.71 14.04
C GLN A 230 5.83 3.44 14.47
N GLU A 231 5.98 4.72 14.12
CA GLU A 231 7.15 5.54 14.42
C GLU A 231 8.47 4.89 13.96
N VAL A 232 8.42 4.26 12.77
CA VAL A 232 9.59 3.66 12.11
C VAL A 232 9.98 4.45 10.86
N GLU A 233 11.22 4.26 10.42
CA GLU A 233 11.74 4.96 9.25
C GLU A 233 10.99 4.58 7.96
N PRO A 234 10.57 5.56 7.13
CA PRO A 234 10.06 5.29 5.79
C PRO A 234 11.22 4.95 4.86
N VAL A 235 11.18 3.80 4.18
CA VAL A 235 12.29 3.36 3.31
C VAL A 235 11.91 3.33 1.83
N GLY A 236 12.83 3.76 0.96
CA GLY A 236 12.61 3.75 -0.48
C GLY A 236 13.75 4.42 -1.23
N THR A 237 13.83 4.14 -2.53
CA THR A 237 14.79 4.76 -3.46
C THR A 237 14.05 5.21 -4.72
N ASN A 238 14.20 4.49 -5.81
CA ASN A 238 13.57 4.71 -7.10
C ASN A 238 13.18 3.35 -7.71
N ALA A 239 12.27 3.36 -8.68
CA ALA A 239 11.82 2.18 -9.39
C ALA A 239 12.12 2.27 -10.89
N HIS A 240 11.93 1.15 -11.59
CA HIS A 240 12.17 1.01 -13.02
C HIS A 240 11.29 1.92 -13.90
N GLU A 241 10.22 2.54 -13.38
CA GLU A 241 9.41 3.45 -14.19
C GLU A 241 10.20 4.66 -14.69
N LEU A 242 11.18 5.16 -13.91
CA LEU A 242 11.96 6.34 -14.30
C LEU A 242 12.78 6.09 -15.59
N PRO A 243 13.55 4.99 -15.73
CA PRO A 243 14.26 4.71 -16.98
C PRO A 243 13.39 4.10 -18.09
N MET A 244 12.12 3.78 -17.84
CA MET A 244 11.20 3.25 -18.86
C MET A 244 10.47 4.34 -19.65
N VAL A 245 10.47 5.58 -19.15
CA VAL A 245 9.87 6.78 -19.75
C VAL A 245 10.99 7.67 -20.28
#